data_AF-A0A7Y4XXI1-F1
#
_entry.id   AF-A0A7Y4XXI1-F1
#
_cell.length_a   1.000
_cell.length_b   1.000
_cell.length_c   1.000
_cell.angle_alpha   90.00
_cell.angle_beta   90.00
_cell.angle_gamma   90.00
#
_symmetry.space_group_name_H-M   'P 1'
#
loop_
_entity.id
_entity.type
_entity.pdbx_description
1 polymer ?
#
loop_
_entity_poly.entity_id
_entity_poly.type
_entity_poly.pdbx_seq_one_letter_code
_entity_poly.pdbx_strand_id
1 'polypeptide(L)'
;MSDLYDVVVALDRGIADRWKVQTRDDTTHRLNARDIKKILFPLLKQNSDISEKQIQAIVALGEVTNLTADGVAELRLFVGLAEASMKFDGQPLVTPEQLKPVYEALGMAVTSRIRFTSPGTGITYTAGDYAAIITLIEQQKIIVLKYEIGRLANISPKSAEYSSSFNILHIYANPSAKEATGTIVHEATHAIKDWKDVICLVKYAEADAFIAEAIVLDVLGVSIEGDNLLQAALDAAKFVISQKADAKNKEWLSAYNNLVKLISQDEIYKKTAELRKNCRKGEKIQESAVFKPLSTAFDNMWTTVFK
;
A
#
# COMPACT_ATOMS: atom_id res chain seq x y z
N MET A 1 16.27 -37.93 1.77
CA MET A 1 15.41 -36.93 2.43
C MET A 1 16.05 -35.61 2.08
N SER A 2 15.35 -34.71 1.40
CA SER A 2 15.97 -33.45 0.99
C SER A 2 16.13 -32.50 2.18
N ASP A 3 17.23 -31.74 2.22
CA ASP A 3 17.44 -30.69 3.22
C ASP A 3 16.28 -29.67 3.22
N LEU A 4 15.64 -29.47 2.06
CA LEU A 4 14.47 -28.60 1.93
C LEU A 4 13.26 -29.12 2.72
N TYR A 5 12.95 -30.42 2.67
CA TYR A 5 11.83 -30.97 3.44
C TYR A 5 12.02 -30.72 4.93
N ASP A 6 13.22 -30.97 5.45
CA ASP A 6 13.52 -30.82 6.88
C ASP A 6 13.45 -29.35 7.32
N VAL A 7 13.96 -28.43 6.49
CA VAL A 7 13.82 -26.98 6.71
C VAL A 7 12.35 -26.56 6.75
N VAL A 8 11.54 -27.00 5.79
CA VAL A 8 10.12 -26.62 5.72
C VAL A 8 9.32 -27.29 6.84
N VAL A 9 9.63 -28.53 7.23
CA VAL A 9 8.99 -29.21 8.38
C VAL A 9 9.23 -28.48 9.69
N ALA A 10 10.43 -27.94 9.89
CA ALA A 10 10.77 -27.16 11.09
C ALA A 10 9.95 -25.86 11.19
N LEU A 11 9.47 -25.34 10.05
CA LEU A 11 8.64 -24.15 9.96
C LEU A 11 7.14 -24.49 10.00
N ASP A 12 6.66 -25.32 9.06
CA ASP A 12 5.30 -25.84 9.00
C ASP A 12 5.26 -27.23 8.32
N ARG A 13 5.00 -28.27 9.12
CA ARG A 13 4.87 -29.66 8.64
C ARG A 13 3.79 -29.83 7.59
N GLY A 14 2.66 -29.11 7.71
CA GLY A 14 1.56 -29.24 6.76
C GLY A 14 1.93 -28.79 5.34
N ILE A 15 2.64 -27.68 5.23
CA ILE A 15 3.19 -27.16 3.97
C ILE A 15 4.22 -28.16 3.42
N ALA A 16 5.15 -28.64 4.26
CA ALA A 16 6.17 -29.60 3.85
C ALA A 16 5.57 -30.90 3.30
N ASP A 17 4.57 -31.46 3.98
CA ASP A 17 3.90 -32.70 3.57
C ASP A 17 3.17 -32.51 2.24
N ARG A 18 2.46 -31.39 2.05
CA ARG A 18 1.78 -31.09 0.79
C ARG A 18 2.77 -30.89 -0.35
N TRP A 19 3.89 -30.21 -0.09
CA TRP A 19 4.97 -30.06 -1.06
C TRP A 19 5.54 -31.42 -1.47
N LYS A 20 5.93 -32.25 -0.49
CA LYS A 20 6.47 -33.60 -0.74
C LYS A 20 5.52 -34.48 -1.53
N VAL A 21 4.21 -34.39 -1.30
CA VAL A 21 3.20 -35.11 -2.10
C VAL A 21 3.15 -34.61 -3.54
N GLN A 22 3.31 -33.30 -3.79
CA GLN A 22 3.29 -32.76 -5.16
C GLN A 22 4.58 -33.04 -5.92
N THR A 23 5.73 -32.91 -5.27
CA THR A 23 7.05 -32.96 -5.93
C THR A 23 7.74 -34.30 -5.78
N ARG A 24 7.24 -35.19 -4.92
CA ARG A 24 7.90 -36.45 -4.51
C ARG A 24 9.27 -36.22 -3.87
N ASP A 25 9.44 -35.12 -3.12
CA ASP A 25 10.71 -34.68 -2.50
C ASP A 25 11.79 -34.30 -3.54
N ASP A 26 11.40 -34.00 -4.78
CA ASP A 26 12.30 -33.52 -5.83
C ASP A 26 12.52 -32.00 -5.69
N THR A 27 13.72 -31.59 -5.29
CA THR A 27 14.11 -30.18 -5.14
C THR A 27 14.31 -29.47 -6.47
N THR A 28 14.43 -30.21 -7.59
CA THR A 28 14.56 -29.64 -8.94
C THR A 28 13.22 -29.42 -9.62
N HIS A 29 12.13 -29.95 -9.03
CA HIS A 29 10.78 -29.75 -9.55
C HIS A 29 10.36 -28.29 -9.40
N ARG A 30 10.14 -27.64 -10.54
CA ARG A 30 9.67 -26.26 -10.62
C ARG A 30 8.19 -26.17 -10.29
N LEU A 31 7.86 -25.51 -9.18
CA LEU A 31 6.47 -25.34 -8.75
C LEU A 31 5.67 -24.49 -9.74
N ASN A 32 4.61 -25.09 -10.29
CA ASN A 32 3.66 -24.42 -11.19
C ASN A 32 2.38 -23.97 -10.47
N ALA A 33 1.44 -23.35 -11.18
CA ALA A 33 0.20 -22.86 -10.59
C ALA A 33 -0.61 -23.96 -9.86
N ARG A 34 -0.64 -25.18 -10.40
CA ARG A 34 -1.35 -26.30 -9.77
C ARG A 34 -0.70 -26.72 -8.45
N ASP A 35 0.63 -26.72 -8.40
CA ASP A 35 1.36 -27.08 -7.19
C ASP A 35 1.12 -26.05 -6.10
N ILE A 36 1.22 -24.75 -6.42
CA ILE A 36 0.94 -23.65 -5.49
C ILE A 36 -0.48 -23.75 -4.92
N LYS A 37 -1.50 -24.00 -5.75
CA LYS A 37 -2.87 -24.22 -5.26
C LYS A 37 -2.96 -25.34 -4.25
N LYS A 38 -2.34 -26.48 -4.54
CA LYS A 38 -2.44 -27.65 -3.66
C LYS A 38 -1.66 -27.47 -2.36
N ILE A 39 -0.55 -26.75 -2.39
CA ILE A 39 0.32 -26.57 -1.22
C ILE A 39 -0.20 -25.43 -0.33
N LEU A 40 -0.62 -24.29 -0.91
CA LEU A 40 -0.87 -23.05 -0.16
C LEU A 40 -2.35 -22.72 0.07
N PHE A 41 -3.23 -22.91 -0.92
CA PHE A 41 -4.64 -22.52 -0.78
C PHE A 41 -5.40 -23.22 0.35
N PRO A 42 -5.02 -24.43 0.82
CA PRO A 42 -5.60 -24.97 2.05
C PRO A 42 -5.47 -24.05 3.26
N LEU A 43 -4.41 -23.22 3.35
CA LEU A 43 -4.21 -22.26 4.44
C LEU A 43 -5.31 -21.18 4.46
N LEU A 44 -5.80 -20.75 3.29
CA LEU A 44 -6.90 -19.78 3.20
C LEU A 44 -8.23 -20.32 3.75
N LYS A 45 -8.40 -21.64 3.77
CA LYS A 45 -9.63 -22.30 4.24
C LYS A 45 -9.62 -22.61 5.74
N GLN A 46 -8.47 -22.47 6.39
CA GLN A 46 -8.36 -22.71 7.83
C GLN A 46 -9.04 -21.57 8.59
N ASN A 47 -9.53 -21.86 9.81
CA ASN A 47 -10.09 -20.82 10.68
C ASN A 47 -9.03 -20.03 11.44
N SER A 48 -7.75 -20.37 11.26
CA SER A 48 -6.61 -19.66 11.82
C SER A 48 -6.01 -18.69 10.82
N ASP A 49 -5.18 -17.79 11.35
CA ASP A 49 -4.30 -16.93 10.59
C ASP A 49 -3.06 -17.71 10.09
N ILE A 50 -2.48 -17.22 9.01
CA ILE A 50 -1.21 -17.64 8.45
C ILE A 50 -0.12 -17.00 9.31
N SER A 51 0.50 -17.85 10.12
CA SER A 51 1.58 -17.44 11.03
C SER A 51 2.86 -17.04 10.31
N GLU A 52 3.75 -16.34 11.02
CA GLU A 52 5.09 -16.00 10.53
C GLU A 52 5.88 -17.25 10.07
N LYS A 53 5.79 -18.36 10.81
CA LYS A 53 6.45 -19.61 10.40
C LYS A 53 5.92 -20.17 9.09
N GLN A 54 4.62 -20.05 8.86
CA GLN A 54 4.01 -20.46 7.58
C GLN A 54 4.47 -19.55 6.44
N ILE A 55 4.57 -18.24 6.66
CA ILE A 55 5.16 -17.30 5.71
C ILE A 55 6.60 -17.71 5.37
N GLN A 56 7.44 -17.95 6.39
CA GLN A 56 8.83 -18.39 6.20
C GLN A 56 8.92 -19.72 5.44
N ALA A 57 8.01 -20.66 5.69
CA ALA A 57 7.92 -21.92 4.94
C ALA A 57 7.61 -21.69 3.45
N ILE A 58 6.71 -20.75 3.13
CA ILE A 58 6.37 -20.39 1.74
C ILE A 58 7.58 -19.77 1.04
N VAL A 59 8.29 -18.87 1.71
CA VAL A 59 9.51 -18.24 1.20
C VAL A 59 10.57 -19.29 0.90
N ALA A 60 10.85 -20.19 1.85
CA ALA A 60 11.83 -21.26 1.67
C ALA A 60 11.50 -22.16 0.47
N LEU A 61 10.23 -22.50 0.26
CA LEU A 61 9.80 -23.25 -0.92
C LEU A 61 10.03 -22.48 -2.22
N GLY A 62 9.65 -21.20 -2.27
CA GLY A 62 9.78 -20.36 -3.45
C GLY A 62 11.24 -20.15 -3.88
N GLU A 63 12.16 -20.04 -2.92
CA GLU A 63 13.59 -19.83 -3.18
C GLU A 63 14.29 -21.07 -3.72
N VAL A 64 13.99 -22.25 -3.18
CA VAL A 64 14.72 -23.48 -3.53
C VAL A 64 14.17 -24.16 -4.78
N THR A 65 12.85 -24.11 -4.99
CA THR A 65 12.21 -24.90 -6.06
C THR A 65 12.13 -24.20 -7.41
N ASN A 66 12.51 -22.92 -7.51
CA ASN A 66 12.40 -22.11 -8.73
C ASN A 66 11.00 -22.17 -9.39
N LEU A 67 10.13 -21.24 -9.02
CA LEU A 67 8.77 -21.11 -9.56
C LEU A 67 8.77 -21.01 -11.10
N THR A 68 7.78 -21.60 -11.75
CA THR A 68 7.44 -21.27 -13.14
C THR A 68 6.72 -19.92 -13.20
N ALA A 69 6.59 -19.32 -14.40
CA ALA A 69 5.93 -18.02 -14.55
C ALA A 69 4.47 -18.03 -14.06
N ASP A 70 3.73 -19.11 -14.35
CA ASP A 70 2.37 -19.33 -13.84
C ASP A 70 2.36 -19.65 -12.33
N GLY A 71 3.41 -20.31 -11.81
CA GLY A 71 3.60 -20.50 -10.36
C GLY A 71 3.76 -19.17 -9.62
N VAL A 72 4.56 -18.24 -10.16
CA VAL A 72 4.70 -16.87 -9.60
C VAL A 72 3.36 -16.13 -9.63
N ALA A 73 2.64 -16.17 -10.76
CA ALA A 73 1.34 -15.52 -10.89
C ALA A 73 0.32 -16.07 -9.87
N GLU A 74 0.32 -17.39 -9.64
CA GLU A 74 -0.57 -18.02 -8.67
C GLU A 74 -0.17 -17.74 -7.22
N LEU A 75 1.12 -17.63 -6.93
CA LEU A 75 1.61 -17.22 -5.61
C LEU A 75 1.20 -15.77 -5.30
N ARG A 76 1.28 -14.86 -6.29
CA ARG A 76 0.74 -13.50 -6.16
C ARG A 76 -0.75 -13.49 -5.85
N LEU A 77 -1.53 -14.35 -6.53
CA LEU A 77 -2.95 -14.49 -6.26
C LEU A 77 -3.20 -15.00 -4.82
N PHE A 78 -2.44 -15.98 -4.35
CA PHE A 78 -2.53 -16.46 -2.97
C PHE A 78 -2.27 -15.35 -1.97
N VAL A 79 -1.19 -14.58 -2.14
CA VAL A 79 -0.83 -13.47 -1.24
C VAL A 79 -1.94 -12.42 -1.21
N GLY A 80 -2.42 -11.97 -2.39
CA GLY A 80 -3.50 -10.99 -2.45
C GLY A 80 -4.82 -11.47 -1.82
N LEU A 81 -5.14 -12.77 -1.94
CA LEU A 81 -6.30 -13.35 -1.26
C LEU A 81 -6.12 -13.43 0.26
N ALA A 82 -4.89 -13.74 0.72
CA ALA A 82 -4.57 -13.76 2.14
C ALA A 82 -4.66 -12.34 2.75
N GLU A 83 -4.13 -11.32 2.08
CA GLU A 83 -4.22 -9.91 2.48
C GLU A 83 -5.70 -9.47 2.55
N ALA A 84 -6.46 -9.67 1.48
CA ALA A 84 -7.87 -9.26 1.39
C ALA A 84 -8.77 -9.96 2.42
N SER A 85 -8.37 -11.15 2.89
CA SER A 85 -9.09 -11.92 3.91
C SER A 85 -8.54 -11.71 5.32
N MET A 86 -7.60 -10.76 5.51
CA MET A 86 -6.87 -10.50 6.75
C MET A 86 -6.29 -11.78 7.37
N LYS A 87 -5.80 -12.69 6.53
CA LYS A 87 -5.29 -14.00 6.96
C LYS A 87 -3.88 -13.95 7.49
N PHE A 88 -3.08 -12.94 7.20
CA PHE A 88 -1.76 -12.83 7.82
C PHE A 88 -1.90 -12.36 9.26
N ASP A 89 -1.08 -12.91 10.15
CA ASP A 89 -1.00 -12.46 11.54
C ASP A 89 -0.41 -11.03 11.57
N GLY A 90 -1.31 -10.04 11.72
CA GLY A 90 -0.98 -8.63 11.73
C GLY A 90 -0.80 -8.10 13.14
N GLN A 91 0.34 -7.49 13.43
CA GLN A 91 0.60 -6.90 14.73
C GLN A 91 0.09 -5.45 14.79
N PRO A 92 -0.83 -5.12 15.71
CA PRO A 92 -1.26 -3.75 15.88
C PRO A 92 -0.11 -2.90 16.42
N LEU A 93 0.14 -1.76 15.78
CA LEU A 93 1.07 -0.74 16.26
C LEU A 93 0.27 0.24 17.12
N VAL A 94 0.60 0.32 18.41
CA VAL A 94 -0.21 1.06 19.41
C VAL A 94 0.62 2.11 20.14
N THR A 95 1.90 1.87 20.37
CA THR A 95 2.75 2.84 21.10
C THR A 95 3.36 3.88 20.15
N PRO A 96 3.69 5.09 20.65
CA PRO A 96 4.38 6.11 19.85
C PRO A 96 5.69 5.61 19.21
N GLU A 97 6.44 4.75 19.91
CA GLU A 97 7.69 4.17 19.39
C GLU A 97 7.44 3.22 18.23
N GLN A 98 6.36 2.42 18.31
CA GLN A 98 5.95 1.53 17.24
C GLN A 98 5.44 2.30 16.01
N LEU A 99 4.71 3.39 16.26
CA LEU A 99 4.12 4.25 15.22
C LEU A 99 5.10 5.28 14.64
N LYS A 100 6.28 5.43 15.24
CA LYS A 100 7.30 6.40 14.82
C LYS A 100 7.56 6.41 13.30
N PRO A 101 7.77 5.25 12.62
CA PRO A 101 8.00 5.26 11.17
C PRO A 101 6.82 5.86 10.38
N VAL A 102 5.59 5.64 10.84
CA VAL A 102 4.37 6.18 10.21
C VAL A 102 4.28 7.68 10.47
N TYR A 103 4.54 8.13 11.70
CA TYR A 103 4.54 9.54 12.05
C TYR A 103 5.63 10.33 11.31
N GLU A 104 6.82 9.76 11.15
CA GLU A 104 7.89 10.35 10.36
C GLU A 104 7.50 10.44 8.87
N ALA A 105 6.84 9.42 8.33
CA ALA A 105 6.38 9.41 6.94
C ALA A 105 5.25 10.42 6.65
N LEU A 106 4.35 10.65 7.61
CA LEU A 106 3.23 11.60 7.46
C LEU A 106 3.60 13.02 7.94
N GLY A 107 4.74 13.15 8.61
CA GLY A 107 5.19 14.38 9.25
C GLY A 107 5.56 15.48 8.26
N MET A 108 5.53 16.72 8.77
CA MET A 108 5.77 17.93 7.98
C MET A 108 7.14 17.97 7.27
N ALA A 109 8.15 17.28 7.80
CA ALA A 109 9.48 17.21 7.20
C ALA A 109 9.44 16.67 5.76
N VAL A 110 8.48 15.79 5.47
CA VAL A 110 8.30 15.17 4.15
C VAL A 110 7.05 15.67 3.42
N THR A 111 5.94 15.93 4.13
CA THR A 111 4.66 16.30 3.50
C THR A 111 4.46 17.80 3.28
N SER A 112 5.35 18.67 3.78
CA SER A 112 5.19 20.14 3.68
C SER A 112 5.09 20.70 2.25
N ARG A 113 5.58 19.97 1.24
CA ARG A 113 5.49 20.35 -0.18
C ARG A 113 4.19 19.90 -0.85
N ILE A 114 3.36 19.11 -0.17
CA ILE A 114 2.09 18.64 -0.72
C ILE A 114 1.04 19.73 -0.55
N ARG A 115 0.76 20.44 -1.64
CA ARG A 115 -0.31 21.44 -1.71
C ARG A 115 -0.86 21.57 -3.13
N PHE A 116 -1.94 20.86 -3.42
CA PHE A 116 -2.62 20.95 -4.72
C PHE A 116 -4.10 20.62 -4.62
N THR A 117 -4.87 21.11 -5.59
CA THR A 117 -6.26 20.68 -5.81
C THR A 117 -6.30 19.73 -6.98
N SER A 118 -6.78 18.51 -6.76
CA SER A 118 -6.95 17.50 -7.80
C SER A 118 -7.93 17.96 -8.86
N PRO A 119 -7.54 17.98 -10.15
CA PRO A 119 -8.48 18.22 -11.25
C PRO A 119 -9.57 17.13 -11.37
N GLY A 120 -9.26 15.89 -10.97
CA GLY A 120 -10.16 14.75 -11.14
C GLY A 120 -11.12 14.55 -9.97
N THR A 121 -10.68 14.84 -8.74
CA THR A 121 -11.49 14.62 -7.52
C THR A 121 -12.02 15.92 -6.92
N GLY A 122 -11.42 17.07 -7.23
CA GLY A 122 -11.74 18.37 -6.62
C GLY A 122 -11.24 18.53 -5.19
N ILE A 123 -10.54 17.53 -4.64
CA ILE A 123 -9.97 17.58 -3.29
C ILE A 123 -8.73 18.47 -3.30
N THR A 124 -8.66 19.39 -2.34
CA THR A 124 -7.39 20.05 -1.98
C THR A 124 -6.69 19.21 -0.94
N TYR A 125 -5.46 18.79 -1.24
CA TYR A 125 -4.56 18.12 -0.30
C TYR A 125 -3.57 19.14 0.26
N THR A 126 -3.41 19.15 1.58
CA THR A 126 -2.41 19.97 2.29
C THR A 126 -1.61 19.10 3.26
N ALA A 127 -0.49 19.60 3.76
CA ALA A 127 0.26 18.95 4.84
C ALA A 127 -0.60 18.78 6.12
N GLY A 128 -1.56 19.68 6.36
CA GLY A 128 -2.51 19.59 7.48
C GLY A 128 -3.43 18.37 7.38
N ASP A 129 -3.76 17.90 6.18
CA ASP A 129 -4.53 16.67 5.99
C ASP A 129 -3.76 15.43 6.46
N TYR A 130 -2.46 15.36 6.20
CA TYR A 130 -1.61 14.25 6.68
C TYR A 130 -1.42 14.28 8.20
N ALA A 131 -1.30 15.49 8.78
CA ALA A 131 -1.29 15.66 10.24
C ALA A 131 -2.64 15.23 10.88
N ALA A 132 -3.76 15.47 10.19
CA ALA A 132 -5.06 14.97 10.64
C ALA A 132 -5.12 13.43 10.62
N ILE A 133 -4.51 12.75 9.63
CA ILE A 133 -4.37 11.29 9.63
C ILE A 133 -3.55 10.80 10.84
N ILE A 134 -2.44 11.46 11.18
CA ILE A 134 -1.68 11.14 12.41
C ILE A 134 -2.58 11.20 13.64
N THR A 135 -3.38 12.27 13.77
CA THR A 135 -4.32 12.42 14.90
C THR A 135 -5.38 11.30 14.92
N LEU A 136 -5.88 10.89 13.76
CA LEU A 136 -6.83 9.77 13.68
C LEU A 136 -6.21 8.43 14.08
N ILE A 137 -4.92 8.21 13.77
CA ILE A 137 -4.16 7.05 14.23
C ILE A 137 -3.97 7.07 15.74
N GLU A 138 -3.57 8.22 16.30
CA GLU A 138 -3.42 8.41 17.75
C GLU A 138 -4.73 8.15 18.51
N GLN A 139 -5.86 8.54 17.92
CA GLN A 139 -7.20 8.31 18.44
C GLN A 139 -7.74 6.89 18.18
N GLN A 140 -6.95 6.01 17.54
CA GLN A 140 -7.33 4.65 17.14
C GLN A 140 -8.57 4.60 16.22
N LYS A 141 -8.83 5.69 15.51
CA LYS A 141 -9.87 5.77 14.46
C LYS A 141 -9.38 5.20 13.13
N ILE A 142 -8.08 5.25 12.91
CA ILE A 142 -7.37 4.46 11.90
C ILE A 142 -6.45 3.49 12.64
N ILE A 143 -6.65 2.19 12.45
CA ILE A 143 -5.81 1.15 13.06
C ILE A 143 -4.61 0.93 12.15
N VAL A 144 -3.41 0.83 12.71
CA VAL A 144 -2.20 0.48 11.95
C VAL A 144 -1.80 -0.95 12.28
N LEU A 145 -1.74 -1.81 11.26
CA LEU A 145 -1.31 -3.20 11.39
C LEU A 145 -0.01 -3.41 10.63
N LYS A 146 1.01 -3.95 11.31
CA LYS A 146 2.27 -4.36 10.68
C LYS A 146 2.25 -5.86 10.39
N TYR A 147 2.61 -6.24 9.18
CA TYR A 147 2.74 -7.63 8.77
C TYR A 147 4.19 -7.98 8.49
N GLU A 148 4.70 -8.99 9.20
CA GLU A 148 6.02 -9.57 8.97
C GLU A 148 5.92 -10.64 7.87
N ILE A 149 5.74 -10.21 6.61
CA ILE A 149 5.63 -11.12 5.46
C ILE A 149 7.00 -11.51 4.85
N GLY A 150 8.10 -11.03 5.43
CA GLY A 150 9.46 -11.36 5.02
C GLY A 150 9.71 -11.09 3.54
N ARG A 151 10.24 -12.08 2.81
CA ARG A 151 10.49 -11.97 1.36
C ARG A 151 9.23 -12.19 0.50
N LEU A 152 8.07 -12.54 1.08
CA LEU A 152 6.81 -12.51 0.32
C LEU A 152 6.44 -11.08 -0.11
N ALA A 153 6.93 -10.07 0.62
CA ALA A 153 6.81 -8.67 0.19
C ALA A 153 7.47 -8.40 -1.16
N ASN A 154 8.47 -9.19 -1.59
CA ASN A 154 9.04 -9.02 -2.94
C ASN A 154 8.11 -9.53 -4.05
N ILE A 155 7.06 -10.27 -3.66
CA ILE A 155 6.07 -10.86 -4.56
C ILE A 155 4.78 -10.05 -4.53
N SER A 156 4.43 -9.46 -3.37
CA SER A 156 3.40 -8.42 -3.26
C SER A 156 3.94 -7.10 -3.82
N PRO A 157 3.26 -6.43 -4.75
CA PRO A 157 3.76 -5.16 -5.28
C PRO A 157 3.62 -3.98 -4.28
N LYS A 158 3.13 -4.21 -3.05
CA LYS A 158 2.72 -3.16 -2.12
C LYS A 158 3.52 -3.21 -0.83
N SER A 159 4.00 -2.05 -0.40
CA SER A 159 4.65 -1.84 0.89
C SER A 159 3.68 -1.44 2.00
N ALA A 160 2.52 -0.90 1.62
CA ALA A 160 1.42 -0.57 2.51
C ALA A 160 0.10 -0.65 1.74
N GLU A 161 -1.02 -0.70 2.47
CA GLU A 161 -2.36 -0.63 1.89
C GLU A 161 -3.33 0.00 2.88
N TYR A 162 -4.18 0.92 2.44
CA TYR A 162 -5.30 1.42 3.23
C TYR A 162 -6.60 0.71 2.88
N SER A 163 -7.19 0.05 3.88
CA SER A 163 -8.48 -0.62 3.79
C SER A 163 -9.61 0.28 4.30
N SER A 164 -10.28 0.95 3.36
CA SER A 164 -11.39 1.89 3.62
C SER A 164 -12.52 1.29 4.46
N SER A 165 -12.82 -0.01 4.26
CA SER A 165 -13.99 -0.63 4.91
C SER A 165 -13.81 -0.82 6.42
N PHE A 166 -12.56 -0.79 6.90
CA PHE A 166 -12.22 -1.04 8.29
C PHE A 166 -11.39 0.08 8.91
N ASN A 167 -11.05 1.12 8.14
CA ASN A 167 -10.10 2.16 8.52
C ASN A 167 -8.78 1.56 9.04
N ILE A 168 -8.21 0.62 8.28
CA ILE A 168 -6.95 -0.03 8.62
C ILE A 168 -5.86 0.40 7.63
N LEU A 169 -4.75 0.89 8.14
CA LEU A 169 -3.50 1.06 7.39
C LEU A 169 -2.62 -0.17 7.62
N HIS A 170 -2.51 -1.02 6.61
CA HIS A 170 -1.65 -2.18 6.58
C HIS A 170 -0.24 -1.75 6.17
N ILE A 171 0.77 -2.17 6.92
CA ILE A 171 2.20 -1.94 6.62
C ILE A 171 2.84 -3.31 6.44
N TYR A 172 3.32 -3.56 5.23
CA TYR A 172 4.02 -4.78 4.89
C TYR A 172 5.53 -4.53 5.05
N ALA A 173 6.21 -5.39 5.80
CA ALA A 173 7.66 -5.26 5.95
C ALA A 173 8.38 -5.49 4.60
N ASN A 174 9.39 -4.65 4.29
CA ASN A 174 10.28 -4.58 3.11
C ASN A 174 9.77 -3.82 1.87
N PRO A 175 9.97 -2.50 1.90
CA PRO A 175 11.00 -1.89 1.03
C PRO A 175 12.05 -1.11 1.86
N SER A 176 12.94 -0.33 1.22
CA SER A 176 13.81 0.60 1.97
C SER A 176 12.96 1.60 2.77
N ALA A 177 13.49 2.13 3.88
CA ALA A 177 12.76 3.07 4.74
C ALA A 177 12.21 4.30 3.98
N LYS A 178 12.88 4.69 2.89
CA LYS A 178 12.45 5.81 2.04
C LYS A 178 11.29 5.44 1.12
N GLU A 179 11.34 4.28 0.49
CA GLU A 179 10.24 3.76 -0.34
C GLU A 179 9.00 3.50 0.53
N ALA A 180 9.18 2.94 1.73
CA ALA A 180 8.09 2.74 2.69
C ALA A 180 7.40 4.07 3.05
N THR A 181 8.18 5.14 3.23
CA THR A 181 7.65 6.48 3.47
C THR A 181 6.77 6.96 2.31
N GLY A 182 7.20 6.76 1.06
CA GLY A 182 6.41 7.09 -0.13
C GLY A 182 5.08 6.34 -0.18
N THR A 183 5.10 5.02 0.01
CA THR A 183 3.87 4.20 -0.01
C THR A 183 2.94 4.52 1.17
N ILE A 184 3.46 4.80 2.37
CA ILE A 184 2.62 5.24 3.50
C ILE A 184 1.88 6.55 3.17
N VAL A 185 2.54 7.49 2.49
CA VAL A 185 1.92 8.74 2.04
C VAL A 185 0.89 8.50 0.94
N HIS A 186 1.16 7.59 0.00
CA HIS A 186 0.19 7.15 -1.02
C HIS A 186 -1.11 6.66 -0.36
N GLU A 187 -0.97 5.72 0.58
CA GLU A 187 -2.12 5.12 1.27
C GLU A 187 -2.83 6.10 2.21
N ALA A 188 -2.09 7.01 2.86
CA ALA A 188 -2.69 8.10 3.63
C ALA A 188 -3.47 9.07 2.74
N THR A 189 -3.09 9.26 1.47
CA THR A 189 -3.86 10.08 0.52
C THR A 189 -5.22 9.46 0.23
N HIS A 190 -5.29 8.12 0.10
CA HIS A 190 -6.55 7.39 0.03
C HIS A 190 -7.39 7.57 1.30
N ALA A 191 -6.76 7.49 2.48
CA ALA A 191 -7.45 7.73 3.74
C ALA A 191 -8.01 9.15 3.83
N ILE A 192 -7.25 10.19 3.46
CA ILE A 192 -7.72 11.59 3.43
C ILE A 192 -8.98 11.73 2.59
N LYS A 193 -8.99 11.12 1.40
CA LYS A 193 -10.16 11.15 0.52
C LYS A 193 -11.38 10.49 1.18
N ASP A 194 -11.21 9.31 1.75
CA ASP A 194 -12.30 8.57 2.40
C ASP A 194 -12.85 9.36 3.59
N TRP A 195 -11.97 9.89 4.42
CA TRP A 195 -12.34 10.72 5.56
C TRP A 195 -12.93 12.08 5.18
N LYS A 196 -12.72 12.56 3.94
CA LYS A 196 -13.42 13.72 3.37
C LYS A 196 -14.78 13.38 2.75
N ASP A 197 -15.19 12.10 2.77
CA ASP A 197 -16.45 11.59 2.19
C ASP A 197 -16.57 11.86 0.66
N VAL A 198 -15.47 11.77 -0.09
CA VAL A 198 -15.46 12.08 -1.54
C VAL A 198 -15.53 10.83 -2.41
N ILE A 199 -16.57 10.74 -3.23
CA ILE A 199 -16.73 9.69 -4.24
C ILE A 199 -16.06 10.13 -5.55
N CYS A 200 -15.13 9.34 -6.06
CA CYS A 200 -14.50 9.57 -7.36
C CYS A 200 -14.14 8.24 -8.06
N LEU A 201 -13.70 8.33 -9.31
CA LEU A 201 -13.18 7.18 -10.06
C LEU A 201 -11.81 6.76 -9.50
N VAL A 202 -11.54 5.45 -9.49
CA VAL A 202 -10.27 4.88 -9.00
C VAL A 202 -9.08 5.57 -9.66
N LYS A 203 -9.10 5.77 -10.98
CA LYS A 203 -7.99 6.41 -11.70
C LYS A 203 -7.62 7.81 -11.19
N TYR A 204 -8.59 8.58 -10.70
CA TYR A 204 -8.33 9.90 -10.13
C TYR A 204 -7.83 9.81 -8.68
N ALA A 205 -8.36 8.87 -7.90
CA ALA A 205 -7.87 8.62 -6.55
C ALA A 205 -6.39 8.16 -6.57
N GLU A 206 -6.05 7.22 -7.45
CA GLU A 206 -4.66 6.77 -7.60
C GLU A 206 -3.76 7.88 -8.16
N ALA A 207 -4.23 8.70 -9.09
CA ALA A 207 -3.43 9.82 -9.60
C ALA A 207 -3.05 10.81 -8.49
N ASP A 208 -4.00 11.15 -7.62
CA ASP A 208 -3.76 12.03 -6.48
C ASP A 208 -2.72 11.41 -5.51
N ALA A 209 -2.87 10.13 -5.21
CA ALA A 209 -1.99 9.38 -4.31
C ALA A 209 -0.57 9.24 -4.87
N PHE A 210 -0.41 8.89 -6.15
CA PHE A 210 0.89 8.80 -6.80
C PHE A 210 1.60 10.16 -6.87
N ILE A 211 0.87 11.25 -7.04
CA ILE A 211 1.47 12.60 -7.00
C ILE A 211 2.01 12.91 -5.62
N ALA A 212 1.26 12.58 -4.56
CA ALA A 212 1.72 12.74 -3.18
C ALA A 212 2.96 11.88 -2.88
N GLU A 213 2.95 10.62 -3.30
CA GLU A 213 4.11 9.71 -3.22
C GLU A 213 5.33 10.28 -3.93
N ALA A 214 5.19 10.70 -5.18
CA ALA A 214 6.29 11.24 -5.99
C ALA A 214 6.91 12.51 -5.39
N ILE A 215 6.10 13.39 -4.78
CA ILE A 215 6.61 14.57 -4.04
C ILE A 215 7.53 14.13 -2.90
N VAL A 216 7.13 13.10 -2.15
CA VAL A 216 7.87 12.63 -0.99
C VAL A 216 9.13 11.88 -1.40
N LEU A 217 9.08 11.05 -2.45
CA LEU A 217 10.25 10.39 -3.01
C LEU A 217 11.29 11.40 -3.53
N ASP A 218 10.85 12.49 -4.17
CA ASP A 218 11.71 13.61 -4.58
C ASP A 218 12.40 14.29 -3.38
N VAL A 219 11.63 14.60 -2.33
CA VAL A 219 12.16 15.18 -1.07
C VAL A 219 13.23 14.28 -0.44
N LEU A 220 13.04 12.96 -0.51
CA LEU A 220 13.96 11.97 0.05
C LEU A 220 15.14 11.61 -0.88
N GLY A 221 15.16 12.15 -2.10
CA GLY A 221 16.17 11.85 -3.12
C GLY A 221 16.18 10.38 -3.55
N VAL A 222 15.01 9.75 -3.60
CA VAL A 222 14.84 8.38 -4.12
C VAL A 222 14.75 8.44 -5.64
N SER A 223 15.56 7.65 -6.33
CA SER A 223 15.44 7.51 -7.79
C SER A 223 14.20 6.70 -8.12
N ILE A 224 13.41 7.20 -9.07
CA ILE A 224 12.22 6.53 -9.62
C ILE A 224 12.44 6.05 -11.06
N GLU A 225 13.70 5.99 -11.50
CA GLU A 225 14.06 5.59 -12.86
C GLU A 225 13.59 4.16 -13.16
N GLY A 226 12.97 3.97 -14.33
CA GLY A 226 12.45 2.68 -14.78
C GLY A 226 10.98 2.41 -14.42
N ASP A 227 10.38 3.21 -13.54
CA ASP A 227 8.93 3.17 -13.27
C ASP A 227 8.22 4.28 -14.06
N ASN A 228 7.57 3.89 -15.16
CA ASN A 228 6.86 4.83 -16.03
C ASN A 228 5.71 5.56 -15.31
N LEU A 229 5.08 4.91 -14.34
CA LEU A 229 3.93 5.46 -13.63
C LEU A 229 4.39 6.49 -12.61
N LEU A 230 5.38 6.15 -11.78
CA LEU A 230 5.99 7.09 -10.84
C LEU A 230 6.68 8.25 -11.57
N GLN A 231 7.29 8.00 -12.73
CA GLN A 231 7.91 9.08 -13.52
C GLN A 231 6.88 10.10 -14.01
N ALA A 232 5.73 9.64 -14.50
CA ALA A 232 4.62 10.52 -14.88
C ALA A 232 4.03 11.26 -13.68
N ALA A 233 3.98 10.60 -12.51
CA ALA A 233 3.56 11.23 -11.27
C ALA A 233 4.54 12.31 -10.82
N LEU A 234 5.85 12.10 -10.95
CA LEU A 234 6.87 13.11 -10.67
C LEU A 234 6.77 14.31 -11.62
N ASP A 235 6.49 14.08 -12.90
CA ASP A 235 6.31 15.17 -13.86
C ASP A 235 5.11 16.05 -13.52
N ALA A 236 4.04 15.46 -13.01
CA ALA A 236 2.92 16.20 -12.42
C ALA A 236 3.36 16.90 -11.11
N ALA A 237 4.00 16.18 -10.18
CA ALA A 237 4.46 16.69 -8.90
C ALA A 237 5.37 17.92 -8.99
N LYS A 238 6.21 18.03 -10.04
CA LYS A 238 7.04 19.22 -10.30
C LYS A 238 6.22 20.52 -10.37
N PHE A 239 4.98 20.47 -10.88
CA PHE A 239 4.09 21.63 -10.86
C PHE A 239 3.56 21.93 -9.46
N VAL A 240 3.31 20.91 -8.64
CA VAL A 240 2.91 21.09 -7.23
C VAL A 240 4.06 21.74 -6.44
N ILE A 241 5.26 21.17 -6.54
CA ILE A 241 6.47 21.64 -5.86
C ILE A 241 6.81 23.08 -6.27
N SER A 242 6.66 23.43 -7.55
CA SER A 242 6.90 24.79 -8.07
C SER A 242 5.72 25.75 -7.89
N GLN A 243 4.66 25.35 -7.17
CA GLN A 243 3.44 26.13 -6.93
C GLN A 243 2.73 26.59 -8.21
N LYS A 244 2.79 25.77 -9.26
CA LYS A 244 2.15 25.97 -10.57
C LYS A 244 0.99 25.02 -10.84
N ALA A 245 0.64 24.15 -9.89
CA ALA A 245 -0.50 23.24 -9.98
C ALA A 245 -1.83 23.99 -9.78
N ASP A 246 -2.30 24.64 -10.84
CA ASP A 246 -3.52 25.46 -10.87
C ASP A 246 -4.46 25.01 -12.01
N ALA A 247 -5.77 25.13 -11.81
CA ALA A 247 -6.79 24.71 -12.78
C ALA A 247 -6.73 25.45 -14.13
N LYS A 248 -6.03 26.60 -14.21
CA LYS A 248 -5.81 27.35 -15.45
C LYS A 248 -4.48 27.00 -16.13
N ASN A 249 -3.58 26.29 -15.44
CA ASN A 249 -2.30 25.88 -16.00
C ASN A 249 -2.47 24.64 -16.89
N LYS A 250 -2.43 24.84 -18.21
CA LYS A 250 -2.58 23.77 -19.20
C LYS A 250 -1.49 22.70 -19.14
N GLU A 251 -0.27 23.07 -18.77
CA GLU A 251 0.85 22.11 -18.68
C GLU A 251 0.66 21.17 -17.49
N TRP A 252 0.26 21.71 -16.34
CA TRP A 252 -0.13 20.91 -15.17
C TRP A 252 -1.28 19.94 -15.49
N LEU A 253 -2.36 20.46 -16.10
CA LEU A 253 -3.49 19.62 -16.49
C LEU A 253 -3.07 18.53 -17.49
N SER A 254 -2.17 18.83 -18.41
CA SER A 254 -1.62 17.87 -19.36
C SER A 254 -0.81 16.77 -18.64
N ALA A 255 0.06 17.14 -17.71
CA ALA A 255 0.85 16.20 -16.91
C ALA A 255 -0.06 15.29 -16.07
N TYR A 256 -1.04 15.87 -15.38
CA TYR A 256 -2.04 15.13 -14.60
C TYR A 256 -2.85 14.16 -15.48
N ASN A 257 -3.36 14.63 -16.63
CA ASN A 257 -4.14 13.78 -17.54
C ASN A 257 -3.30 12.65 -18.15
N ASN A 258 -2.00 12.88 -18.39
CA ASN A 258 -1.09 11.83 -18.83
C ASN A 258 -0.93 10.74 -17.75
N LEU A 259 -0.75 11.13 -16.49
CA LEU A 259 -0.72 10.19 -15.36
C LEU A 259 -2.01 9.37 -15.27
N VAL A 260 -3.18 10.04 -15.29
CA VAL A 260 -4.49 9.35 -15.26
C VAL A 260 -4.63 8.35 -16.40
N LYS A 261 -4.18 8.71 -17.61
CA LYS A 261 -4.20 7.81 -18.77
C LYS A 261 -3.35 6.57 -18.53
N LEU A 262 -2.14 6.74 -17.99
CA LEU A 262 -1.25 5.61 -17.68
C LEU A 262 -1.86 4.71 -16.61
N ILE A 263 -2.46 5.26 -15.56
CA ILE A 263 -3.20 4.48 -14.54
C ILE A 263 -4.31 3.66 -15.20
N SER A 264 -5.10 4.25 -16.11
CA SER A 264 -6.15 3.52 -16.82
C SER A 264 -5.63 2.39 -17.74
N GLN A 265 -4.35 2.43 -18.12
CA GLN A 265 -3.70 1.44 -18.99
C GLN A 265 -2.89 0.40 -18.21
N ASP A 266 -2.56 0.68 -16.96
CA ASP A 266 -1.78 -0.19 -16.09
C ASP A 266 -2.50 -1.52 -15.82
N GLU A 267 -1.77 -2.64 -15.84
CA GLU A 267 -2.36 -3.97 -15.69
C GLU A 267 -3.06 -4.19 -14.34
N ILE A 268 -2.60 -3.51 -13.28
CA ILE A 268 -3.17 -3.56 -11.93
C ILE A 268 -4.51 -2.80 -11.91
N TYR A 269 -4.54 -1.60 -12.49
CA TYR A 269 -5.67 -0.68 -12.35
C TYR A 269 -6.66 -0.70 -13.51
N LYS A 270 -6.31 -1.17 -14.71
CA LYS A 270 -7.16 -1.08 -15.92
C LYS A 270 -8.57 -1.65 -15.75
N LYS A 271 -8.74 -2.68 -14.92
CA LYS A 271 -10.04 -3.32 -14.66
C LYS A 271 -10.93 -2.51 -13.72
N THR A 272 -10.32 -1.68 -12.87
CA THR A 272 -10.99 -0.94 -11.80
C THR A 272 -10.99 0.57 -12.02
N ALA A 273 -10.19 1.09 -12.96
CA ALA A 273 -9.98 2.51 -13.21
C ALA A 273 -11.27 3.34 -13.37
N GLU A 274 -12.30 2.77 -14.02
CA GLU A 274 -13.61 3.40 -14.26
C GLU A 274 -14.64 3.07 -13.17
N LEU A 275 -14.28 2.27 -12.17
CA LEU A 275 -15.16 2.03 -11.03
C LEU A 275 -15.15 3.26 -10.13
N ARG A 276 -16.32 3.58 -9.58
CA ARG A 276 -16.42 4.54 -8.49
C ARG A 276 -15.94 3.85 -7.21
N LYS A 277 -14.90 4.41 -6.60
CA LYS A 277 -14.51 4.04 -5.24
C LYS A 277 -15.54 4.67 -4.31
N ASN A 278 -16.60 3.92 -4.00
CA ASN A 278 -17.55 4.25 -2.96
C ASN A 278 -16.89 3.95 -1.62
N CYS A 279 -16.60 5.00 -0.85
CA CYS A 279 -16.09 4.91 0.51
C CYS A 279 -17.19 4.24 1.37
N ARG A 280 -17.13 2.91 1.52
CA ARG A 280 -17.92 2.24 2.56
C ARG A 280 -17.31 2.70 3.87
N LYS A 281 -18.06 3.48 4.63
CA LYS A 281 -17.60 4.12 5.86
C LYS A 281 -17.11 3.07 6.85
N GLY A 282 -15.91 3.24 7.38
CA GLY A 282 -15.41 2.41 8.48
C GLY A 282 -16.09 2.80 9.80
N GLU A 283 -16.44 4.08 9.98
CA GLU A 283 -17.24 4.55 11.12
C GLU A 283 -18.73 4.72 10.78
N LYS A 284 -19.62 4.49 11.76
CA LYS A 284 -21.06 4.80 11.67
C LYS A 284 -21.34 6.32 11.72
N ILE A 285 -20.36 7.12 12.12
CA ILE A 285 -20.41 8.59 12.17
C ILE A 285 -19.94 9.13 10.80
N GLN A 286 -20.36 10.34 10.41
CA GLN A 286 -19.80 11.01 9.23
C GLN A 286 -18.32 11.33 9.47
N GLU A 287 -17.42 10.55 8.86
CA GLU A 287 -15.96 10.71 8.95
C GLU A 287 -15.52 12.15 8.64
N SER A 288 -16.17 12.82 7.68
CA SER A 288 -15.90 14.23 7.32
C SER A 288 -16.13 15.22 8.47
N ALA A 289 -17.11 14.96 9.35
CA ALA A 289 -17.37 15.81 10.50
C ALA A 289 -16.25 15.74 11.55
N VAL A 290 -15.50 14.63 11.60
CA VAL A 290 -14.32 14.46 12.46
C VAL A 290 -13.07 15.01 11.79
N PHE A 291 -12.90 14.73 10.49
CA PHE A 291 -11.68 15.06 9.76
C PHE A 291 -11.49 16.56 9.53
N LYS A 292 -12.56 17.26 9.11
CA LYS A 292 -12.47 18.68 8.70
C LYS A 292 -11.98 19.62 9.81
N PRO A 293 -12.45 19.51 11.07
CA PRO A 293 -11.92 20.31 12.17
C PRO A 293 -10.43 20.08 12.42
N LEU A 294 -9.96 18.83 12.34
CA LEU A 294 -8.54 18.48 12.55
C LEU A 294 -7.66 19.13 11.47
N SER A 295 -7.98 18.90 10.20
CA SER A 295 -7.22 19.45 9.07
C SER A 295 -7.17 20.99 9.10
N THR A 296 -8.31 21.64 9.38
CA THR A 296 -8.39 23.11 9.49
C THR A 296 -7.54 23.68 10.64
N ALA A 297 -7.48 22.98 11.78
CA ALA A 297 -6.68 23.42 12.92
C ALA A 297 -5.17 23.45 12.58
N PHE A 298 -4.68 22.44 11.87
CA PHE A 298 -3.29 22.39 11.42
C PHE A 298 -2.96 23.46 10.38
N ASP A 299 -3.84 23.68 9.41
CA ASP A 299 -3.65 24.73 8.41
C ASP A 299 -3.57 26.13 9.07
N ASN A 300 -4.44 26.41 10.05
CA ASN A 300 -4.43 27.68 10.78
C ASN A 300 -3.15 27.89 11.61
N MET A 301 -2.71 26.85 12.32
CA MET A 301 -1.47 26.88 13.10
C MET A 301 -0.28 27.21 12.20
N TRP A 302 -0.21 26.60 11.02
CA TRP A 302 0.87 26.85 10.06
C TRP A 302 0.89 28.30 9.57
N THR A 303 -0.26 28.85 9.18
CA THR A 303 -0.32 30.25 8.72
C THR A 303 0.06 31.27 9.80
N THR A 304 0.02 30.88 11.07
CA THR A 304 0.38 31.75 12.20
C THR A 304 1.88 31.70 12.52
N VAL A 305 2.52 30.54 12.37
CA VAL A 305 3.95 30.36 12.71
C VAL A 305 4.89 30.90 11.63
N PHE A 306 4.47 30.92 10.36
CA PHE A 306 5.32 31.27 9.21
C PHE A 306 4.94 32.59 8.52
N LYS A 307 4.18 33.46 9.20
CA LYS A 307 3.99 34.87 8.84
C LYS A 307 4.85 35.75 9.75
#